data_AF-A0A844M539-F1
#
_entry.id   AF-A0A844M539-F1
#
_cell.length_a   1.000
_cell.length_b   1.000
_cell.length_c   1.000
_cell.angle_alpha   90.00
_cell.angle_beta   90.00
_cell.angle_gamma   90.00
#
_symmetry.space_group_name_H-M   'P 1'
#
loop_
_entity.id
_entity.type
_entity.pdbx_description
1 polymer ?
#
loop_
_entity_poly.entity_id
_entity_poly.type
_entity_poly.pdbx_seq_one_letter_code
_entity_poly.pdbx_strand_id
1 'polypeptide(L)' 'MTLIEKNDLVELKRDVSHELSEGLVGMVLQSDSEEVEVKFPLPGNNVYAQLPQEDVKFLVAVDPPKD' A
#
# COMPACT_ATOMS: atom_id res chain seq x y z
N MET A 1 12.89 -10.36 3.45
CA MET A 1 12.04 -9.16 3.39
C MET A 1 11.52 -9.10 1.97
N THR A 2 10.21 -9.06 1.77
CA THR A 2 9.62 -8.93 0.43
C THR A 2 9.83 -7.49 -0.02
N LEU A 3 10.42 -7.30 -1.20
CA LEU A 3 10.51 -5.97 -1.79
C LEU A 3 9.10 -5.55 -2.19
N ILE A 4 8.68 -4.38 -1.73
CA ILE A 4 7.42 -3.78 -2.13
C ILE A 4 7.73 -2.92 -3.34
N GLU A 5 7.08 -3.21 -4.46
CA GLU A 5 7.29 -2.53 -5.72
C GLU A 5 6.04 -1.75 -6.15
N LYS A 6 6.20 -0.90 -7.16
CA LYS A 6 5.10 -0.14 -7.74
C LYS A 6 4.02 -1.08 -8.30
N ASN A 7 2.76 -0.74 -8.02
CA ASN A 7 1.53 -1.48 -8.32
C ASN A 7 1.26 -2.70 -7.42
N ASP A 8 2.13 -3.00 -6.46
CA ASP A 8 1.84 -4.05 -5.49
C ASP A 8 0.64 -3.68 -4.63
N LEU A 9 -0.10 -4.72 -4.21
CA LEU A 9 -1.14 -4.57 -3.21
C LEU A 9 -0.56 -4.81 -1.83
N VAL A 10 -0.80 -3.86 -0.95
CA VAL A 10 -0.35 -3.88 0.44
C VAL A 10 -1.53 -3.68 1.39
N GLU A 11 -1.42 -4.27 2.56
CA GLU A 11 -2.37 -4.17 3.67
C GLU A 11 -1.75 -3.38 4.82
N LEU A 12 -2.52 -2.50 5.46
CA LEU A 12 -2.11 -1.85 6.69
C LEU A 12 -2.07 -2.84 7.85
N LYS A 13 -0.95 -2.88 8.59
CA LYS A 13 -0.78 -3.71 9.79
C LYS A 13 -1.33 -3.07 11.06
N ARG A 14 -1.59 -1.76 11.05
CA ARG A 14 -2.10 -1.00 12.20
C ARG A 14 -2.91 0.19 11.72
N ASP A 15 -3.70 0.74 12.63
CA ASP A 15 -4.36 2.03 12.40
C ASP A 15 -3.31 3.15 12.35
N VAL A 16 -3.33 3.93 11.27
CA VAL A 16 -2.42 5.07 11.05
C VAL A 16 -3.18 6.38 11.19
N SER A 17 -4.45 6.42 10.77
CA SER A 17 -5.31 7.58 10.89
C SER A 17 -6.79 7.17 10.97
N HIS A 18 -7.68 8.13 11.23
CA HIS A 18 -9.13 7.89 11.23
C HIS A 18 -9.68 7.32 9.91
N GLU A 19 -8.98 7.54 8.80
CA GLU A 19 -9.35 7.05 7.46
C GLU A 19 -8.54 5.82 7.04
N LEU A 20 -7.46 5.50 7.76
CA LEU A 20 -6.50 4.45 7.44
C LEU A 20 -6.41 3.46 8.61
N SER A 21 -7.38 2.55 8.63
CA SER A 21 -7.48 1.50 9.65
C SER A 21 -6.66 0.26 9.30
N GLU A 22 -6.33 -0.53 10.32
CA GLU A 22 -5.74 -1.85 10.14
C GLU A 22 -6.58 -2.72 9.18
N GLY A 23 -5.91 -3.49 8.32
CA GLY A 23 -6.54 -4.36 7.33
C GLY A 23 -6.98 -3.66 6.04
N LEU A 24 -6.79 -2.35 5.92
CA LEU A 24 -7.08 -1.62 4.69
C LEU A 24 -6.10 -2.01 3.59
N VAL A 25 -6.62 -2.34 2.41
CA VAL A 25 -5.81 -2.71 1.24
C VAL A 25 -5.67 -1.52 0.30
N GLY A 26 -4.43 -1.23 -0.07
CA GLY A 26 -4.07 -0.17 -1.00
C GLY A 26 -3.08 -0.64 -2.05
N MET A 27 -2.93 0.15 -3.09
CA MET A 27 -1.99 -0.09 -4.18
C MET A 27 -0.79 0.85 -4.07
N VAL A 28 0.41 0.28 -4.16
CA VAL A 28 1.66 1.03 -4.08
C VAL A 28 1.83 1.88 -5.34
N LEU A 29 2.07 3.18 -5.15
CA LEU A 29 2.40 4.10 -6.23
C LEU A 29 3.90 4.24 -6.41
N GLN A 30 4.61 4.31 -5.29
CA GLN A 30 6.05 4.45 -5.21
C GLN A 30 6.54 3.85 -3.90
N SER A 31 7.76 3.30 -3.92
CA SER A 31 8.42 2.72 -2.75
C SER A 31 9.85 3.26 -2.70
N ASP A 32 10.21 3.84 -1.55
CA ASP A 32 11.57 4.22 -1.20
C ASP A 32 12.14 3.25 -0.16
N SER A 33 13.39 3.45 0.28
CA SER A 33 14.07 2.49 1.16
C SER A 33 13.44 2.35 2.55
N GLU A 34 12.72 3.38 3.02
CA GLU A 34 12.12 3.43 4.36
C GLU A 34 10.60 3.57 4.33
N GLU A 35 10.07 4.18 3.27
CA GLU A 35 8.66 4.54 3.15
C GLU A 35 8.07 4.08 1.82
N VAL A 36 6.75 3.92 1.80
CA VAL A 36 5.97 3.55 0.63
C VAL A 36 4.78 4.48 0.50
N GLU A 37 4.58 5.01 -0.70
CA GLU A 37 3.38 5.74 -1.04
C GLU A 37 2.31 4.77 -1.52
N VAL A 38 1.17 4.77 -0.84
CA VAL A 38 0.06 3.86 -1.09
C VAL A 38 -1.20 4.64 -1.39
N LYS A 39 -1.90 4.23 -2.43
CA LYS A 39 -3.24 4.69 -2.79
C LYS A 39 -4.27 3.71 -2.26
N PHE A 40 -5.14 4.17 -1.37
CA PHE A 40 -6.27 3.43 -0.85
C PHE A 40 -7.55 3.82 -1.59
N PRO A 41 -8.18 2.89 -2.34
CA PRO A 41 -9.44 3.15 -3.02
C PRO A 41 -10.60 3.05 -2.02
N LEU A 42 -10.94 4.15 -1.35
CA LEU A 42 -12.09 4.22 -0.45
C LEU A 42 -13.38 4.59 -1.23
N PRO A 43 -14.56 4.25 -0.72
CA PRO A 43 -15.82 4.63 -1.34
C PRO A 43 -15.96 6.15 -1.41
N GLY A 44 -15.95 6.71 -2.62
CA GLY A 44 -16.17 8.14 -2.86
C GLY A 44 -14.91 9.02 -2.85
N ASN A 45 -13.75 8.50 -2.43
CA ASN A 45 -12.48 9.21 -2.56
C ASN A 45 -11.28 8.26 -2.56
N ASN A 46 -10.18 8.66 -3.22
CA ASN A 46 -8.91 7.97 -3.07
C ASN A 46 -8.09 8.67 -1.99
N VAL A 47 -7.64 7.93 -0.98
CA VAL A 47 -6.73 8.42 0.04
C VAL A 47 -5.31 8.02 -0.35
N TYR A 48 -4.38 8.97 -0.27
CA TYR A 48 -2.98 8.75 -0.55
C TYR A 48 -2.21 8.94 0.75
N ALA A 49 -1.36 7.97 1.09
CA ALA A 49 -0.60 8.02 2.32
C ALA A 49 0.82 7.53 2.10
N GLN A 50 1.77 8.23 2.69
CA GLN A 50 3.16 7.82 2.80
C GLN A 50 3.32 7.10 4.13
N LEU A 51 3.70 5.83 4.06
CA LEU A 51 3.69 4.90 5.18
C LEU A 51 5.06 4.27 5.34
N PRO A 52 5.55 4.06 6.57
CA PRO A 52 6.73 3.25 6.80
C PRO A 52 6.54 1.84 6.24
N GLN A 53 7.58 1.25 5.64
CA GLN A 53 7.49 -0.14 5.15
C GLN A 53 7.15 -1.15 6.26
N GLU A 54 7.49 -0.84 7.51
CA GLU A 54 7.13 -1.67 8.67
C GLU A 54 5.62 -1.72 8.93
N ASP A 55 4.87 -0.68 8.55
CA ASP A 55 3.43 -0.55 8.79
C ASP A 55 2.57 -1.19 7.71
N VAL A 56 3.20 -1.60 6.61
CA VAL A 56 2.52 -2.26 5.50
C VAL A 56 2.94 -3.72 5.38
N LYS A 57 2.01 -4.54 4.91
CA LYS A 57 2.21 -5.94 4.63
C LYS A 57 1.94 -6.19 3.15
N PHE A 58 2.93 -6.72 2.45
CA PHE A 58 2.75 -7.17 1.07
C PHE A 58 1.68 -8.27 1.00
N LEU A 59 0.72 -8.11 0.09
CA LEU A 59 -0.32 -9.11 -0.19
C LEU A 59 -0.07 -9.80 -1.54
N VAL A 60 -0.03 -9.03 -2.62
CA VAL A 60 0.00 -9.54 -4.00
C VAL A 60 0.84 -8.63 -4.88
N ALA A 61 1.72 -9.23 -5.67
CA ALA A 61 2.37 -8.54 -6.77
C ALA A 61 1.42 -8.50 -7.96
N VAL A 62 1.15 -7.30 -8.48
CA VAL A 62 0.41 -7.16 -9.73
C VAL A 62 1.43 -7.20 -10.86
N ASP A 63 1.74 -8.41 -11.33
CA ASP A 63 2.47 -8.57 -12.58
C ASP A 63 1.61 -8.00 -13.71
N PRO A 64 2.11 -7.02 -14.50
CA PRO A 64 1.41 -6.61 -15.70
C PRO A 64 1.26 -7.84 -16.63
N PRO A 65 0.12 -8.02 -17.30
CA PRO A 65 -0.03 -9.12 -18.24
C PRO A 65 1.10 -9.05 -19.26
N LYS A 66 1.84 -10.16 -19.39
CA LYS A 66 2.78 -10.35 -20.51
C LYS A 66 1.94 -10.53 -21.77
N ASP A 67 1.95 -9.51 -22.62
CA ASP A 67 1.46 -9.56 -24.00
C ASP A 67 2.21 -10.65 -24.81
#